data_AF-A0A821E7K4-F1
#
_entry.id   AF-A0A821E7K4-F1
#
_cell.length_a   1.000
_cell.length_b   1.000
_cell.length_c   1.000
_cell.angle_alpha   90.00
_cell.angle_beta   90.00
_cell.angle_gamma   90.00
#
_symmetry.space_group_name_H-M   'P 1'
#
loop_
_entity.id
_entity.type
_entity.pdbx_description
1 polymer ?
#
loop_
_entity_poly.entity_id
_entity_poly.type
_entity_poly.pdbx_seq_one_letter_code
_entity_poly.pdbx_strand_id
1 'polypeptide(L)' 'MDLICRAHKVVKEGYEFFADHRLVTVFSAPNYLGSFGNAGALMSVDKNLICSFM' A
#
# COMPACT_ATOMS: atom_id res chain seq x y z
N MET A 1 -9.53 -8.26 -14.35
CA MET A 1 -9.36 -7.30 -13.25
C MET A 1 -8.29 -7.94 -12.38
N ASP A 2 -7.10 -7.35 -12.37
CA ASP A 2 -5.88 -8.11 -12.07
C ASP A 2 -5.31 -7.76 -10.69
N LEU A 3 -5.62 -6.55 -10.20
CA LEU A 3 -5.24 -6.06 -8.89
C LEU A 3 -6.35 -5.16 -8.31
N ILE A 4 -6.72 -5.37 -7.05
CA ILE A 4 -7.54 -4.45 -6.25
C ILE A 4 -6.60 -3.56 -5.45
N CYS A 5 -6.60 -2.25 -5.72
CA CYS A 5 -5.90 -1.27 -4.90
C CYS A 5 -6.87 -0.63 -3.90
N ARG A 6 -6.53 -0.66 -2.61
CA ARG A 6 -7.34 -0.07 -1.54
C ARG A 6 -6.47 0.49 -0.41
N ALA A 7 -7.09 1.21 0.52
CA ALA A 7 -6.42 1.76 1.72
C ALA A 7 -7.08 1.23 3.01
N HIS A 8 -7.58 2.13 3.86
CA HIS A 8 -8.44 1.87 5.02
C HIS A 8 -7.82 1.14 6.22
N LYS A 9 -6.84 0.24 6.03
CA LYS A 9 -6.13 -0.47 7.11
C LYS A 9 -4.68 0.03 7.21
N VAL A 10 -4.24 0.39 8.42
CA VAL A 10 -2.82 0.66 8.71
C VAL A 10 -2.03 -0.63 8.53
N VAL A 11 -0.94 -0.57 7.77
CA VAL A 11 -0.01 -1.69 7.54
C VAL A 11 1.41 -1.21 7.81
N LYS A 12 2.27 -2.10 8.33
CA LYS A 12 3.55 -1.73 8.94
C LYS A 12 4.47 -0.96 7.98
N GLU A 13 4.64 -1.45 6.75
CA GLU A 13 5.55 -0.88 5.75
C GLU A 13 4.85 0.13 4.82
N GLY A 14 3.65 0.60 5.18
CA GLY A 14 2.86 1.50 4.34
C GLY A 14 2.18 0.82 3.15
N TYR A 15 2.60 -0.38 2.74
CA TYR A 15 1.85 -1.23 1.81
C TYR A 15 1.92 -2.71 2.19
N GLU A 16 0.93 -3.50 1.77
CA GLU A 16 0.90 -4.96 1.98
C GLU A 16 0.04 -5.63 0.91
N PHE A 17 0.54 -6.73 0.34
CA PHE A 17 -0.20 -7.57 -0.61
C PHE A 17 -0.98 -8.68 0.10
N PHE A 18 -2.14 -9.03 -0.47
CA PHE A 18 -3.05 -10.06 0.00
C PHE A 18 -3.59 -10.87 -1.19
N ALA A 19 -4.24 -12.01 -0.89
CA ALA A 19 -4.96 -12.83 -1.87
C ALA A 19 -4.11 -13.18 -3.11
N ASP A 20 -2.89 -13.68 -2.88
CA ASP A 20 -1.90 -14.03 -3.91
C ASP A 20 -1.55 -12.83 -4.80
N HIS A 21 -1.25 -11.70 -4.16
CA HIS A 21 -0.92 -10.43 -4.80
C HIS A 21 -2.02 -9.83 -5.69
N ARG A 22 -3.27 -10.28 -5.54
CA ARG A 22 -4.43 -9.71 -6.26
C ARG A 22 -5.12 -8.57 -5.50
N LEU A 23 -4.69 -8.28 -4.28
CA LEU A 23 -5.13 -7.12 -3.52
C LEU A 23 -3.93 -6.45 -2.87
N VAL A 24 -3.83 -5.14 -2.99
CA VAL A 24 -2.85 -4.34 -2.26
C VAL A 24 -3.55 -3.33 -1.36
N THR A 25 -3.07 -3.23 -0.13
CA THR A 25 -3.38 -2.13 0.78
C THR A 25 -2.26 -1.11 0.71
N VAL A 26 -2.58 0.17 0.51
CA VAL A 26 -1.63 1.29 0.58
C VAL A 26 -2.09 2.25 1.67
N PHE A 27 -1.16 2.67 2.52
CA PHE A 27 -1.38 3.57 3.63
C PHE A 27 -0.28 4.64 3.64
N SER A 28 -0.66 5.90 3.49
CA SER A 28 0.29 6.99 3.22
C SER A 28 0.58 7.90 4.41
N ALA A 29 -0.08 7.70 5.56
CA ALA A 29 0.19 8.47 6.77
C ALA A 29 1.23 7.71 7.64
N PRO A 30 2.51 8.13 7.65
CA PRO A 30 3.53 7.52 8.50
C PRO A 30 3.23 7.80 9.98
N ASN A 31 3.65 6.89 10.85
CA ASN A 31 3.42 6.90 12.28
C ASN A 31 1.97 7.33 12.62
N TYR A 32 0.99 6.60 12.07
CA TYR A 32 -0.41 6.94 12.22
C TYR A 32 -0.78 7.11 13.70
N LEU A 33 -1.53 8.18 14.00
CA LEU A 33 -1.89 8.59 15.38
C LEU A 33 -0.70 8.73 16.33
N GLY A 34 0.52 8.92 15.82
CA GLY A 34 1.75 9.10 16.60
C GLY A 34 2.23 7.87 17.37
N SER A 35 1.56 6.72 17.23
CA SER A 35 1.79 5.53 18.09
C SER A 35 1.91 4.21 17.32
N PHE A 36 1.49 4.16 16.06
CA PHE A 36 1.51 2.92 15.29
C PHE A 36 2.88 2.57 14.71
N GLY A 37 3.79 3.55 14.60
CA GLY A 37 5.15 3.33 14.10
C GLY A 37 5.24 2.80 12.66
N ASN A 38 4.14 2.84 11.89
CA ASN A 38 4.13 2.39 10.50
C ASN A 38 4.86 3.37 9.58
N ALA A 39 5.44 2.87 8.49
CA ALA A 39 5.83 3.70 7.36
C ALA A 39 4.58 4.18 6.58
N GLY A 40 4.75 5.24 5.80
CA GLY A 40 3.82 5.60 4.74
C GLY A 40 4.36 5.08 3.41
N ALA A 41 3.47 4.73 2.48
CA ALA A 41 3.87 4.36 1.13
C ALA A 41 3.08 5.12 0.07
N LEU A 42 3.68 5.25 -1.12
CA LEU A 42 3.03 5.67 -2.35
C LEU A 42 3.19 4.58 -3.42
N MET A 43 2.10 4.20 -4.09
CA MET A 43 2.14 3.31 -5.24
C MET A 43 2.14 4.12 -6.55
N SER A 44 3.18 3.95 -7.36
CA SER A 44 3.23 4.45 -8.74
C SER A 44 2.83 3.34 -9.71
N VAL A 45 2.05 3.69 -10.74
CA VAL A 45 1.64 2.75 -11.79
C VAL A 45 2.02 3.37 -13.13
N ASP A 46 2.88 2.67 -13.89
CA ASP A 46 3.34 3.16 -15.18
C ASP A 46 2.39 2.78 -16.34
N LYS A 47 2.74 3.20 -17.57
CA LYS A 47 1.96 2.90 -18.78
C LYS A 47 1.87 1.41 -19.14
N ASN A 48 2.77 0.59 -18.59
CA ASN A 48 2.79 -0.87 -18.76
C ASN A 48 2.10 -1.58 -17.59
N LEU A 49 1.43 -0.83 -16.70
CA LEU A 49 0.78 -1.32 -15.48
C LEU A 49 1.74 -1.94 -14.46
N ILE A 50 3.03 -1.59 -14.53
CA ILE A 50 4.01 -1.99 -13.51
C ILE A 50 3.80 -1.11 -12.28
N CYS A 51 3.57 -1.77 -11.13
CA CYS A 51 3.40 -1.11 -9.84
C CYS A 51 4.73 -1.05 -9.09
N SER A 52 5.11 0.12 -8.60
CA SER A 52 6.28 0.33 -7.72
C SER A 52 5.91 1.13 -6.47
N PHE A 53 6.66 0.94 -5.39
CA PHE A 53 6.40 1.58 -4.09
C PHE A 53 7.59 2.44 -3.67
N MET A 54 7.28 3.61 -3.10
CA MET A 54 8.23 4.53 -2.45
C MET A 54 7.87 4.71 -0.98
#